data_AF-X6P7H7-F1
#
_entry.id   AF-X6P7H7-F1
#
_cell.length_a   1.000
_cell.length_b   1.000
_cell.length_c   1.000
_cell.angle_alpha   90.00
_cell.angle_beta   90.00
_cell.angle_gamma   90.00
#
_symmetry.space_group_name_H-M   'P 1'
#
loop_
_entity.id
_entity.type
_entity.pdbx_description
1 polymer ?
#
loop_
_entity_poly.entity_id
_entity_poly.type
_entity_poly.pdbx_seq_one_letter_code
_entity_poly.pdbx_strand_id
1 'polypeptide(L)'
;MDQTNSKSKIQRKAILNGANKHPGALSVMDETGTLVSLKFKTLKQRKVIADSLLSVTDLHGKVGQSSGLIASPKHKIVYRHLRNNDIVLINRQPTLHKVSIMAHRVKVQARGNVIRLHYANCNSYNADFDGDEINLHFPQSEIARAEAYTIAATPMQYISPRHGAPLRGLMQDHVVSSVLLTKRDTFLTKDEYVHLLFSCMVSWNPELPIALECPAIIKPKPLWTGKQVVSILCVAKIK
;
A
#
# COMPACT_ATOMS: atom_id res chain seq x y z
N MET A 1 3.91 -5.87 24.15
CA MET A 1 3.38 -7.23 23.90
C MET A 1 2.20 -7.27 22.92
N ASP A 2 1.50 -6.15 22.66
CA ASP A 2 0.28 -6.16 21.82
C ASP A 2 0.47 -6.35 20.31
N GLN A 3 1.56 -5.84 19.72
CA GLN A 3 1.77 -5.94 18.26
C GLN A 3 2.00 -7.39 17.79
N THR A 4 2.68 -8.21 18.59
CA THR A 4 2.94 -9.62 18.27
C THR A 4 1.64 -10.44 18.29
N ASN A 5 0.75 -10.17 19.25
CA ASN A 5 -0.57 -10.77 19.33
C ASN A 5 -1.49 -10.36 18.18
N SER A 6 -1.34 -9.14 17.65
CA SER A 6 -2.07 -8.71 16.46
C SER A 6 -1.57 -9.43 15.19
N LYS A 7 -0.24 -9.53 15.01
CA LYS A 7 0.37 -10.20 13.85
C LYS A 7 0.06 -11.70 13.82
N SER A 8 0.10 -12.38 14.96
CA SER A 8 -0.21 -13.81 15.06
C SER A 8 -1.67 -14.10 14.67
N LYS A 9 -2.63 -13.27 15.09
CA LYS A 9 -4.04 -13.36 14.66
C LYS A 9 -4.19 -13.27 13.14
N ILE A 10 -3.47 -12.35 12.50
CA ILE A 10 -3.50 -12.18 11.04
C ILE A 10 -2.92 -13.41 10.33
N GLN A 11 -1.79 -13.94 10.81
CA GLN A 11 -1.16 -15.14 10.24
C GLN A 11 -2.02 -16.39 10.38
N ARG A 12 -2.65 -16.59 11.54
CA ARG A 12 -3.62 -17.68 11.76
C ARG A 12 -4.77 -17.62 10.77
N LYS A 13 -5.36 -16.43 10.57
CA LYS A 13 -6.42 -16.23 9.58
C LYS A 13 -5.96 -16.54 8.15
N ALA A 14 -4.72 -16.18 7.81
CA ALA A 14 -4.15 -16.46 6.50
C ALA A 14 -3.99 -17.98 6.25
N ILE A 15 -3.53 -18.74 7.25
CA ILE A 15 -3.41 -20.21 7.16
C ILE A 15 -4.78 -20.87 7.02
N LEU A 16 -5.77 -20.41 7.77
CA LEU A 16 -7.15 -20.92 7.67
C LEU A 16 -7.72 -20.71 6.25
N ASN A 17 -7.50 -19.53 5.66
CA ASN A 17 -7.92 -19.25 4.28
C ASN A 17 -7.20 -20.14 3.25
N GLY A 18 -5.95 -20.53 3.51
CA GLY A 18 -5.14 -21.39 2.65
C GLY A 18 -4.67 -20.69 1.36
N ALA A 19 -4.25 -21.49 0.37
CA ALA A 19 -3.57 -20.98 -0.82
C ALA A 19 -4.51 -20.34 -1.87
N ASN A 20 -5.79 -20.72 -1.88
CA ASN A 20 -6.71 -20.33 -2.96
C ASN A 20 -7.55 -19.08 -2.65
N LYS A 21 -7.62 -18.66 -1.37
CA LYS A 21 -8.45 -17.51 -0.95
C LYS A 21 -7.57 -16.37 -0.45
N HIS A 22 -7.60 -15.24 -1.15
CA HIS A 22 -6.92 -14.02 -0.70
C HIS A 22 -7.76 -13.28 0.38
N PRO A 23 -7.15 -12.74 1.46
CA PRO A 23 -5.74 -12.87 1.86
C PRO A 23 -5.47 -14.22 2.55
N GLY A 24 -4.51 -14.98 2.04
CA GLY A 24 -4.23 -16.36 2.45
C GLY A 24 -2.74 -16.65 2.64
N ALA A 25 -2.39 -17.93 2.69
CA ALA A 25 -1.01 -18.41 2.78
C ALA A 25 -0.82 -19.70 1.98
N LEU A 26 0.34 -19.84 1.34
CA LEU A 26 0.70 -20.98 0.50
C LEU A 26 1.28 -22.13 1.34
N SER A 27 2.21 -21.82 2.24
CA SER A 27 2.96 -22.80 3.02
C SER A 27 3.40 -22.24 4.37
N VAL A 28 3.74 -23.15 5.28
CA VAL A 28 4.37 -22.85 6.58
C VAL A 28 5.66 -23.63 6.65
N MET A 29 6.75 -22.97 7.04
CA MET A 29 8.03 -23.60 7.34
C MET A 29 8.15 -23.79 8.85
N ASP A 30 8.45 -25.02 9.25
CA ASP A 30 8.68 -25.38 10.63
C ASP A 30 10.10 -24.99 11.09
N GLU A 31 10.34 -25.09 12.40
CA GLU A 31 11.60 -24.73 13.06
C GLU A 31 12.79 -25.57 12.55
N THR A 32 12.51 -26.76 12.03
CA THR A 32 13.49 -27.66 11.41
C THR A 32 13.84 -27.27 9.97
N GLY A 33 13.12 -26.31 9.38
CA GLY A 33 13.24 -25.92 7.97
C GLY A 33 12.35 -26.72 7.02
N THR A 34 11.54 -27.65 7.52
CA THR A 34 10.61 -28.44 6.69
C THR A 34 9.46 -27.55 6.22
N LEU A 35 9.17 -27.58 4.91
CA LEU A 35 8.09 -26.80 4.30
C LEU A 35 6.80 -27.62 4.21
N VAL A 36 5.74 -27.17 4.87
CA VAL A 36 4.40 -27.77 4.81
C VAL A 36 3.50 -26.95 3.88
N SER A 37 3.08 -27.55 2.77
CA SER A 37 2.14 -26.92 1.82
C SER A 37 0.70 -26.95 2.32
N LEU A 38 -0.01 -25.83 2.17
CA LEU A 38 -1.42 -25.69 2.57
C LEU A 38 -2.40 -25.94 1.40
N LYS A 39 -1.91 -26.12 0.17
CA LYS A 39 -2.75 -26.22 -1.04
C LYS A 39 -3.77 -27.36 -0.99
N PHE A 40 -3.35 -28.53 -0.48
CA PHE A 40 -4.17 -29.74 -0.43
C PHE A 40 -4.69 -30.08 0.98
N LYS A 41 -4.52 -29.18 1.95
CA LYS A 41 -4.93 -29.43 3.34
C LYS A 41 -6.39 -29.03 3.58
N THR A 42 -7.12 -29.86 4.33
CA THR A 42 -8.49 -29.57 4.75
C THR A 42 -8.54 -28.45 5.80
N LEU A 43 -9.71 -27.85 6.02
CA LEU A 43 -9.87 -26.78 7.02
C LEU A 43 -9.50 -27.25 8.43
N LYS A 44 -9.83 -28.51 8.78
CA LYS A 44 -9.47 -29.11 10.09
C LYS A 44 -7.95 -29.17 10.25
N GLN A 45 -7.24 -29.68 9.24
CA GLN A 45 -5.77 -29.75 9.25
C GLN A 45 -5.13 -28.36 9.31
N ARG A 46 -5.65 -27.39 8.55
CA ARG A 46 -5.19 -26.00 8.60
C ARG A 46 -5.38 -25.36 9.97
N LYS A 47 -6.48 -25.68 10.66
CA LYS A 47 -6.75 -25.19 12.03
C LYS A 47 -5.69 -25.71 13.02
N VAL A 48 -5.38 -27.00 12.96
CA VAL A 48 -4.32 -27.61 13.79
C VAL A 48 -2.97 -26.92 13.55
N ILE A 49 -2.59 -26.70 12.27
CA ILE A 49 -1.34 -26.01 11.92
C ILE A 49 -1.35 -24.58 12.48
N ALA A 50 -2.47 -23.84 12.33
CA ALA A 50 -2.60 -22.48 12.84
C ALA A 50 -2.50 -22.40 14.38
N ASP A 51 -3.03 -23.39 15.09
CA ASP A 51 -2.94 -23.52 16.55
C ASP A 51 -1.52 -23.85 17.02
N SER A 52 -0.76 -24.61 16.24
CA SER A 52 0.64 -24.92 16.51
C SER A 52 1.65 -23.80 16.18
N LEU A 53 1.23 -22.61 15.72
CA LEU A 53 2.17 -21.57 15.28
C LEU A 53 3.00 -20.98 16.42
N LEU A 54 2.44 -20.90 17.61
CA LEU A 54 3.07 -20.32 18.79
C LEU A 54 3.55 -21.38 19.78
N SER A 55 3.30 -22.66 19.50
CA SER A 55 3.84 -23.74 20.32
C SER A 55 5.34 -23.85 20.07
N VAL A 56 6.14 -23.67 21.12
CA VAL A 56 7.57 -23.96 21.07
C VAL A 56 7.74 -25.48 21.08
N THR A 57 8.41 -26.02 20.07
CA THR A 57 8.79 -27.44 20.04
C THR A 57 10.27 -27.56 20.35
N ASP A 58 10.63 -28.26 21.43
CA ASP A 58 12.03 -28.58 21.67
C ASP A 58 12.52 -29.56 20.58
N LEU A 59 13.82 -29.54 20.27
CA LEU A 59 14.49 -30.36 19.22
C LEU A 59 14.19 -31.89 19.28
N HIS A 60 13.57 -32.37 20.36
CA HIS A 60 13.20 -33.77 20.59
C HIS A 60 11.68 -34.03 20.59
N GLY A 61 10.83 -33.10 20.13
CA GLY A 61 9.39 -33.31 20.01
C GLY A 61 8.66 -33.48 21.35
N LYS A 62 9.29 -33.13 22.46
CA LYS A 62 8.65 -33.07 23.79
C LYS A 62 8.14 -31.65 24.03
N VAL A 63 6.91 -31.56 24.52
CA VAL A 63 6.32 -30.32 25.00
C VAL A 63 6.84 -30.10 26.42
N GLY A 64 7.84 -29.22 26.58
CA GLY A 64 8.07 -28.53 27.84
C GLY A 64 9.49 -28.58 28.42
N GLN A 65 9.82 -27.43 29.01
CA GLN A 65 10.89 -27.14 29.97
C GLN A 65 12.27 -26.81 29.39
N SER A 66 12.48 -25.49 29.32
CA SER A 66 13.74 -24.75 29.29
C SER A 66 14.96 -25.57 29.70
N SER A 67 15.68 -26.10 28.72
CA SER A 67 16.97 -26.75 28.92
C SER A 67 18.03 -26.12 28.01
N GLY A 68 18.62 -25.04 28.52
CA GLY A 68 20.08 -24.90 28.66
C GLY A 68 21.00 -24.88 27.43
N LEU A 69 20.53 -24.82 26.19
CA LEU A 69 21.40 -24.65 25.03
C LEU A 69 20.91 -23.49 24.16
N ILE A 70 21.81 -22.56 23.87
CA ILE A 70 21.60 -21.34 23.07
C ILE A 70 21.41 -21.71 21.59
N ALA A 71 20.36 -22.45 21.27
CA ALA A 71 19.81 -22.49 19.94
C ALA A 71 18.89 -21.27 19.82
N SER A 72 19.22 -20.33 18.94
CA SER A 72 18.32 -19.21 18.63
C SER A 72 16.92 -19.78 18.38
N PRO A 73 15.86 -19.29 19.05
CA PRO A 73 14.53 -19.85 18.90
C PRO A 73 14.13 -19.75 17.43
N LYS A 74 14.13 -20.88 16.72
CA LYS A 74 13.75 -20.92 15.31
C LYS A 74 12.24 -20.82 15.26
N HIS A 75 11.73 -19.64 14.92
CA HIS A 75 10.30 -19.43 14.77
C HIS A 75 9.78 -20.04 13.47
N LYS A 76 8.53 -20.49 13.47
CA LYS A 76 7.84 -20.91 12.24
C LYS A 76 7.62 -19.72 11.30
N ILE A 77 7.83 -19.93 10.01
CA ILE A 77 7.68 -18.89 8.98
C ILE A 77 6.44 -19.19 8.14
N VAL A 78 5.55 -18.21 7.99
CA VAL A 78 4.33 -18.35 7.19
C VAL A 78 4.49 -17.62 5.85
N TYR A 79 4.50 -18.38 4.75
CA TYR A 79 4.52 -17.84 3.39
C TYR A 79 3.12 -17.37 2.97
N ARG A 80 2.78 -16.19 3.48
CA ARG A 80 1.55 -15.47 3.20
C ARG A 80 1.49 -14.92 1.77
N HIS A 81 0.29 -14.67 1.28
CA HIS A 81 0.11 -13.86 0.06
C HIS A 81 0.58 -12.43 0.27
N LEU A 82 0.89 -11.75 -0.84
CA LEU A 82 1.02 -10.30 -0.93
C LEU A 82 -0.26 -9.64 -0.42
N ARG A 83 -0.16 -8.51 0.28
CA ARG A 83 -1.28 -7.79 0.92
C ARG A 83 -1.23 -6.32 0.56
N ASN A 84 -2.34 -5.62 0.84
CA ASN A 84 -2.33 -4.16 0.85
C ASN A 84 -1.23 -3.63 1.78
N ASN A 85 -0.57 -2.56 1.36
CA ASN A 85 0.54 -1.89 2.05
C ASN A 85 1.87 -2.67 2.11
N ASP A 86 1.95 -3.88 1.55
CA ASP A 86 3.25 -4.46 1.22
C ASP A 86 3.96 -3.58 0.18
N ILE A 87 5.28 -3.71 0.08
CA ILE A 87 6.10 -2.94 -0.86
C ILE A 87 6.61 -3.85 -1.97
N VAL A 88 6.56 -3.35 -3.20
CA VAL A 88 7.13 -3.98 -4.39
C VAL A 88 7.99 -2.98 -5.13
N LEU A 89 9.06 -3.44 -5.77
CA LEU A 89 9.83 -2.63 -6.72
C LEU A 89 9.22 -2.80 -8.11
N ILE A 90 8.92 -1.68 -8.74
CA ILE A 90 8.39 -1.62 -10.10
C ILE A 90 9.53 -1.16 -11.01
N ASN A 91 9.77 -1.91 -12.08
CA ASN A 91 10.78 -1.62 -13.09
C ASN A 91 10.16 -1.68 -14.50
N ARG A 92 10.37 -0.63 -15.31
CA ARG A 92 10.06 -0.63 -16.75
C ARG A 92 11.36 -0.72 -17.54
N GLN A 93 11.46 -1.69 -18.45
CA GLN A 93 12.62 -1.83 -19.33
C GLN A 93 12.47 -0.91 -20.56
N PRO A 94 13.56 -0.33 -21.10
CA PRO A 94 14.94 -0.38 -20.60
C PRO A 94 15.16 0.54 -19.38
N THR A 95 15.93 0.08 -18.39
CA THR A 95 16.22 0.87 -17.17
C THR A 95 17.39 1.84 -17.42
N LEU A 96 17.08 3.06 -17.89
CA LEU A 96 18.10 4.07 -18.21
C LEU A 96 18.61 4.84 -16.98
N HIS A 97 17.75 5.04 -15.98
CA HIS A 97 18.04 5.85 -14.81
C HIS A 97 17.48 5.20 -13.54
N LYS A 98 18.01 5.57 -12.37
CA LYS A 98 17.54 5.00 -11.09
C LYS A 98 16.03 5.16 -10.87
N VAL A 99 15.42 6.21 -11.42
CA VAL A 99 13.98 6.49 -11.26
C VAL A 99 13.09 5.56 -12.10
N SER A 100 13.67 4.81 -13.02
CA SER A 100 13.00 3.75 -13.78
C SER A 100 12.82 2.47 -12.95
N ILE A 101 13.37 2.42 -11.72
CA ILE A 101 13.06 1.40 -10.71
C ILE A 101 12.72 2.06 -9.36
N MET A 102 11.49 1.92 -8.89
CA MET A 102 11.07 2.53 -7.61
C MET A 102 10.14 1.62 -6.84
N ALA A 103 10.05 1.84 -5.53
CA ALA A 103 9.19 1.08 -4.64
C ALA A 103 7.77 1.69 -4.56
N HIS A 104 6.77 0.84 -4.71
CA HIS A 104 5.35 1.17 -4.63
C HIS A 104 4.66 0.35 -3.55
N ARG A 105 3.70 0.99 -2.87
CA ARG A 105 2.81 0.30 -1.95
C ARG A 105 1.75 -0.46 -2.74
N VAL A 106 1.59 -1.73 -2.42
CA VAL A 106 0.63 -2.61 -3.07
C VAL A 106 -0.79 -2.25 -2.64
N LYS A 107 -1.68 -2.16 -3.62
CA LYS A 107 -3.13 -2.21 -3.43
C LYS A 107 -3.67 -3.36 -4.28
N VAL A 108 -4.00 -4.47 -3.62
CA VAL A 108 -4.56 -5.64 -4.28
C VAL A 108 -5.98 -5.29 -4.73
N GLN A 109 -6.20 -5.39 -6.04
CA GLN A 109 -7.50 -5.22 -6.67
C GLN A 109 -8.12 -6.59 -6.91
N ALA A 110 -9.41 -6.74 -6.58
CA ALA A 110 -10.11 -8.02 -6.73
C ALA A 110 -10.40 -8.38 -8.20
N ARG A 111 -10.36 -7.40 -9.10
CA ARG A 111 -10.70 -7.56 -10.51
C ARG A 111 -9.61 -6.93 -11.39
N GLY A 112 -9.23 -7.65 -12.43
CA GLY A 112 -8.28 -7.20 -13.45
C GLY A 112 -7.11 -8.16 -13.62
N ASN A 113 -6.63 -8.29 -14.86
CA ASN A 113 -5.47 -9.11 -15.22
C ASN A 113 -4.26 -8.24 -15.58
N VAL A 114 -4.28 -6.96 -15.18
CA VAL A 114 -3.26 -5.96 -15.51
C VAL A 114 -2.79 -5.23 -14.26
N ILE A 115 -1.55 -4.76 -14.30
CA ILE A 115 -1.01 -3.88 -13.27
C ILE A 115 -1.57 -2.48 -13.52
N ARG A 116 -2.05 -1.83 -12.45
CA ARG A 116 -2.56 -0.45 -12.52
C ARG A 116 -1.56 0.50 -11.86
N LEU A 117 -1.18 1.53 -12.59
CA LEU A 117 -0.25 2.56 -12.13
C LEU A 117 -0.90 3.94 -12.25
N HIS A 118 -0.63 4.82 -11.29
CA HIS A 118 -1.13 6.20 -11.33
C HIS A 118 -0.34 7.06 -12.34
N TYR A 119 -1.03 7.90 -13.11
CA TYR A 119 -0.46 8.78 -14.15
C TYR A 119 0.75 9.61 -13.69
N ALA A 120 0.74 10.07 -12.44
CA ALA A 120 1.84 10.84 -11.87
C ALA A 120 3.21 10.14 -11.85
N ASN A 121 3.27 8.84 -12.14
CA ASN A 121 4.50 8.07 -12.24
C ASN A 121 4.94 7.82 -13.68
N CYS A 122 4.10 8.10 -14.68
CA CYS A 122 4.38 7.78 -16.09
C CYS A 122 5.68 8.40 -16.57
N ASN A 123 5.93 9.67 -16.26
CA ASN A 123 7.18 10.36 -16.60
C ASN A 123 8.42 9.69 -16.01
N SER A 124 8.32 9.10 -14.81
CA SER A 124 9.46 8.44 -14.17
C SER A 124 9.85 7.14 -14.88
N TYR A 125 8.87 6.45 -15.46
CA TYR A 125 9.06 5.19 -16.19
C TYR A 125 9.12 5.37 -17.71
N ASN A 126 8.83 6.58 -18.21
CA ASN A 126 8.58 6.88 -19.61
C ASN A 126 7.48 5.96 -20.21
N ALA A 127 6.39 5.77 -19.47
CA ALA A 127 5.28 4.87 -19.81
C ALA A 127 4.08 5.60 -20.41
N ASP A 128 3.42 5.03 -21.42
CA ASP A 128 2.33 5.63 -22.22
C ASP A 128 1.03 4.79 -22.28
N PHE A 129 0.98 3.63 -21.62
CA PHE A 129 -0.20 2.77 -21.48
C PHE A 129 -0.81 2.24 -22.80
N ASP A 130 0.00 2.02 -23.82
CA ASP A 130 -0.42 1.48 -25.13
C ASP A 130 -0.25 -0.05 -25.27
N GLY A 131 0.28 -0.71 -24.22
CA GLY A 131 0.67 -2.12 -24.26
C GLY A 131 1.92 -2.44 -23.44
N ASP A 132 2.56 -1.41 -22.86
CA ASP A 132 3.71 -1.53 -21.97
C ASP A 132 3.65 -2.66 -20.93
N GLU A 133 4.76 -3.41 -20.85
CA GLU A 133 4.99 -4.40 -19.80
C GLU A 133 5.89 -3.82 -18.69
N ILE A 134 5.61 -4.22 -17.45
CA ILE A 134 6.35 -3.79 -16.26
C ILE A 134 6.66 -4.99 -15.37
N ASN A 135 7.87 -5.00 -14.82
CA ASN A 135 8.31 -6.01 -13.88
C ASN A 135 7.98 -5.61 -12.44
N LEU A 136 7.47 -6.57 -11.66
CA LEU A 136 7.27 -6.44 -10.22
C LEU A 136 8.23 -7.36 -9.47
N HIS A 137 9.12 -6.76 -8.68
CA HIS A 137 9.99 -7.50 -7.77
C HIS A 137 9.45 -7.36 -6.35
N PHE A 138 9.26 -8.48 -5.65
CA PHE A 138 8.74 -8.50 -4.28
C PHE A 138 9.88 -8.82 -3.28
N PRO A 139 10.42 -7.83 -2.55
CA PRO A 139 11.51 -8.05 -1.60
C PRO A 139 11.09 -9.01 -0.47
N GLN A 140 11.94 -10.00 -0.18
CA GLN A 140 11.64 -11.04 0.82
C GLN A 140 12.25 -10.76 2.21
N SER A 141 13.35 -10.00 2.28
CA SER A 141 14.00 -9.68 3.56
C SER A 141 13.44 -8.39 4.16
N GLU A 142 13.42 -8.30 5.50
CA GLU A 142 12.97 -7.08 6.19
C GLU A 142 13.91 -5.90 5.92
N ILE A 143 15.21 -6.16 5.72
CA ILE A 143 16.19 -5.13 5.34
C ILE A 143 15.84 -4.55 3.97
N ALA A 144 15.62 -5.39 2.96
CA ALA A 144 15.24 -4.92 1.62
C ALA A 144 13.88 -4.22 1.63
N ARG A 145 12.93 -4.66 2.47
CA ARG A 145 11.67 -3.94 2.68
C ARG A 145 11.91 -2.57 3.29
N ALA A 146 12.78 -2.45 4.29
CA ALA A 146 13.12 -1.18 4.93
C ALA A 146 13.72 -0.20 3.91
N GLU A 147 14.73 -0.62 3.13
CA GLU A 147 15.32 0.19 2.05
C GLU A 147 14.29 0.59 0.99
N ALA A 148 13.38 -0.32 0.63
CA ALA A 148 12.32 -0.02 -0.32
C ALA A 148 11.35 1.04 0.24
N TYR A 149 11.03 1.02 1.53
CA TYR A 149 10.16 2.02 2.15
C TYR A 149 10.84 3.39 2.34
N THR A 150 12.15 3.44 2.58
CA THR A 150 12.85 4.66 2.99
C THR A 150 13.70 5.31 1.91
N ILE A 151 14.30 4.51 1.02
CA ILE A 151 15.23 5.00 -0.01
C ILE A 151 14.58 4.93 -1.39
N ALA A 152 14.13 3.75 -1.80
CA ALA A 152 13.62 3.54 -3.15
C ALA A 152 12.14 3.94 -3.33
N ALA A 153 11.45 4.35 -2.27
CA ALA A 153 10.05 4.70 -2.31
C ALA A 153 9.76 5.87 -3.26
N THR A 154 8.65 5.79 -4.00
CA THR A 154 8.29 6.84 -4.98
C THR A 154 8.22 8.27 -4.42
N PRO A 155 7.81 8.55 -3.16
CA PRO A 155 7.85 9.91 -2.62
C PRO A 155 9.29 10.43 -2.44
N MET A 156 10.26 9.55 -2.22
CA MET A 156 11.67 9.88 -2.02
C MET A 156 12.41 10.13 -3.35
N GLN A 157 11.77 9.82 -4.48
CA GLN A 157 12.30 9.99 -5.83
C GLN A 157 11.57 11.10 -6.60
N TYR A 158 11.09 12.13 -5.90
CA TYR A 158 10.31 13.22 -6.52
C TYR A 158 11.13 14.06 -7.51
N ILE A 159 12.43 14.21 -7.28
CA ILE A 159 13.32 15.10 -8.03
C ILE A 159 14.26 14.30 -8.93
N SER A 160 14.47 14.79 -10.15
CA SER A 160 15.43 14.25 -11.10
C SER A 160 16.87 14.49 -10.62
N PRO A 161 17.71 13.44 -10.51
CA PRO A 161 19.12 13.59 -10.14
C PRO A 161 19.94 14.40 -11.17
N ARG A 162 19.48 14.45 -12.43
CA ARG A 162 20.22 15.08 -13.52
C ARG A 162 20.18 16.61 -13.45
N HIS A 163 19.01 17.17 -13.14
CA HIS A 163 18.76 18.62 -13.26
C HIS A 163 17.98 19.22 -12.09
N GLY A 164 17.61 18.44 -11.06
CA GLY A 164 16.87 18.97 -9.92
C GLY A 164 15.39 19.28 -10.20
N ALA A 165 14.89 18.99 -11.40
CA ALA A 165 13.49 19.22 -11.77
C ALA A 165 12.55 18.14 -11.18
N PRO A 166 11.30 18.49 -10.82
CA PRO A 166 10.30 17.52 -10.36
C PRO A 166 9.93 16.53 -11.47
N LEU A 167 9.92 15.24 -11.16
CA LEU A 167 9.57 14.17 -12.11
C LEU A 167 8.09 13.81 -12.10
N ARG A 168 7.43 14.00 -10.97
CA ARG A 168 6.07 13.54 -10.73
C ARG A 168 5.12 14.72 -10.75
N GLY A 169 4.07 14.60 -11.55
CA GLY A 169 3.07 15.64 -11.71
C GLY A 169 1.80 15.07 -12.30
N LEU A 170 0.69 15.79 -12.14
CA LEU A 170 -0.55 15.47 -12.84
C LEU A 170 -0.44 15.94 -14.29
N MET A 171 -1.12 15.24 -15.20
CA MET A 171 -1.08 15.52 -16.64
C MET A 171 -2.47 15.47 -17.26
N GLN A 172 -2.58 16.02 -18.48
CA GLN A 172 -3.78 15.99 -19.33
C GLN A 172 -5.02 16.53 -18.61
N ASP A 173 -6.04 15.68 -18.37
CA ASP A 173 -7.33 16.06 -17.81
C ASP A 173 -7.21 16.77 -16.47
N HIS A 174 -6.27 16.36 -15.63
CA HIS A 174 -6.05 17.02 -14.33
C HIS A 174 -5.66 18.51 -14.50
N VAL A 175 -4.87 18.82 -15.54
CA VAL A 175 -4.46 20.20 -15.84
C VAL A 175 -5.68 20.98 -16.33
N VAL A 176 -6.45 20.43 -17.25
CA VAL A 176 -7.69 21.05 -17.76
C VAL A 176 -8.69 21.28 -16.62
N SER A 177 -8.97 20.25 -15.81
CA SER A 177 -9.87 20.33 -14.66
C SER A 177 -9.38 21.34 -13.62
N SER A 178 -8.07 21.44 -13.37
CA SER A 178 -7.55 22.45 -12.43
C SER A 178 -7.77 23.88 -12.92
N VAL A 179 -7.62 24.14 -14.22
CA VAL A 179 -7.93 25.45 -14.81
C VAL A 179 -9.43 25.74 -14.72
N LEU A 180 -10.28 24.79 -15.10
CA LEU A 180 -11.74 24.94 -15.02
C LEU A 180 -12.21 25.15 -13.58
N LEU A 181 -11.68 24.41 -12.62
CA LEU A 181 -12.02 24.54 -11.21
C LEU A 181 -11.55 25.88 -10.63
N THR A 182 -10.34 26.31 -10.96
CA THR A 182 -9.72 27.51 -10.35
C THR A 182 -9.97 28.80 -11.12
N LYS A 183 -10.72 28.78 -12.23
CA LYS A 183 -11.18 29.99 -12.94
C LYS A 183 -11.98 30.91 -12.00
N ARG A 184 -11.97 32.22 -12.27
CA ARG A 184 -12.69 33.21 -11.43
C ARG A 184 -14.21 33.02 -11.46
N ASP A 185 -14.73 32.56 -12.58
CA ASP A 185 -16.18 32.44 -12.81
C ASP A 185 -16.74 31.10 -12.31
N THR A 186 -15.91 30.26 -11.68
CA THR A 186 -16.33 28.95 -11.18
C THR A 186 -16.85 29.07 -9.75
N PHE A 187 -18.17 29.07 -9.65
CA PHE A 187 -18.90 29.05 -8.38
C PHE A 187 -19.56 27.69 -8.16
N LEU A 188 -19.50 27.22 -6.93
CA LEU A 188 -20.01 25.94 -6.48
C LEU A 188 -21.10 26.18 -5.43
N THR A 189 -22.16 25.39 -5.53
CA THR A 189 -23.15 25.29 -4.46
C THR A 189 -22.56 24.56 -3.25
N LYS A 190 -23.21 24.68 -2.10
CA LYS A 190 -22.77 24.01 -0.87
C LYS A 190 -22.61 22.50 -1.08
N ASP A 191 -23.54 21.87 -1.78
CA ASP A 191 -23.55 20.42 -1.97
C ASP A 191 -22.43 19.96 -2.89
N GLU A 192 -22.18 20.67 -4.00
CA GLU A 192 -21.06 20.40 -4.90
C GLU A 192 -19.71 20.59 -4.19
N TYR A 193 -19.58 21.66 -3.41
CA TYR A 193 -18.39 21.97 -2.63
C TYR A 193 -18.07 20.86 -1.62
N VAL A 194 -19.06 20.46 -0.80
CA VAL A 194 -18.90 19.38 0.18
C VAL A 194 -18.63 18.05 -0.50
N HIS A 195 -19.30 17.76 -1.62
CA HIS A 195 -19.09 16.52 -2.37
C HIS A 195 -17.66 16.41 -2.91
N LEU A 196 -17.12 17.49 -3.49
CA LEU A 196 -15.74 17.55 -3.97
C LEU A 196 -14.75 17.36 -2.83
N LEU A 197 -14.93 18.06 -1.71
CA LEU A 197 -14.07 17.93 -0.54
C LEU A 197 -14.09 16.51 0.03
N PHE A 198 -15.27 15.94 0.22
CA PHE A 198 -15.43 14.58 0.76
C PHE A 198 -14.78 13.53 -0.14
N SER A 199 -14.99 13.63 -1.45
CA SER A 199 -14.41 12.68 -2.43
C SER A 199 -12.88 12.67 -2.38
N CYS A 200 -12.26 13.85 -2.24
CA CYS A 200 -10.82 14.00 -2.09
C CYS A 200 -10.32 13.50 -0.72
N MET A 201 -10.97 13.92 0.37
CA MET A 201 -10.46 13.68 1.73
C MET A 201 -10.67 12.25 2.22
N VAL A 202 -11.80 11.60 1.91
CA VAL A 202 -12.03 10.19 2.28
C VAL A 202 -10.99 9.27 1.66
N SER A 203 -10.59 9.57 0.43
CA SER A 203 -9.56 8.81 -0.28
C SER A 203 -8.17 8.98 0.36
N TRP A 204 -7.93 10.11 1.03
CA TRP A 204 -6.64 10.44 1.63
C TRP A 204 -6.56 10.06 3.12
N ASN A 205 -7.44 10.61 3.95
CA ASN A 205 -7.53 10.32 5.36
C ASN A 205 -8.98 10.49 5.87
N PRO A 206 -9.69 9.38 6.15
CA PRO A 206 -11.09 9.42 6.57
C PRO A 206 -11.29 9.96 7.99
N GLU A 207 -10.23 10.08 8.81
CA GLU A 207 -10.32 10.50 10.21
C GLU A 207 -10.13 12.01 10.41
N LEU A 208 -9.73 12.75 9.36
CA LEU A 208 -9.54 14.20 9.46
C LEU A 208 -10.87 14.96 9.44
N PRO A 209 -11.18 15.78 10.46
CA PRO A 209 -12.38 16.59 10.46
C PRO A 209 -12.29 17.68 9.37
N ILE A 210 -13.31 17.76 8.51
CA ILE A 210 -13.38 18.75 7.44
C ILE A 210 -13.99 20.04 7.99
N ALA A 211 -13.16 21.04 8.25
CA ALA A 211 -13.62 22.38 8.59
C ALA A 211 -14.02 23.12 7.32
N LEU A 212 -15.33 23.35 7.11
CA LEU A 212 -15.82 24.10 5.97
C LEU A 212 -15.51 25.60 6.12
N GLU A 213 -15.03 26.23 5.05
CA GLU A 213 -14.86 27.68 4.99
C GLU A 213 -16.20 28.39 4.77
N CYS A 214 -16.28 29.66 5.17
CA CYS A 214 -17.39 30.54 4.83
C CYS A 214 -17.51 30.69 3.30
N PRO A 215 -18.73 30.78 2.74
CA PRO A 215 -18.91 31.00 1.30
C PRO A 215 -18.32 32.34 0.88
N ALA A 216 -17.71 32.39 -0.30
CA ALA A 216 -17.16 33.63 -0.87
C ALA A 216 -18.25 34.66 -1.20
N ILE A 217 -19.44 34.19 -1.58
CA ILE A 217 -20.62 35.02 -1.79
C ILE A 217 -21.69 34.55 -0.82
N ILE A 218 -22.19 35.45 0.04
CA ILE A 218 -23.20 35.11 1.06
C ILE A 218 -24.63 35.34 0.53
N LYS A 219 -24.84 36.41 -0.24
CA LYS A 219 -26.14 36.80 -0.84
C LYS A 219 -25.98 37.01 -2.35
N PRO A 220 -26.99 36.71 -3.19
CA PRO A 220 -28.33 36.22 -2.83
C PRO A 220 -28.37 34.73 -2.47
N LYS A 221 -27.37 33.95 -2.89
CA LYS A 221 -27.21 32.52 -2.55
C LYS A 221 -25.79 32.30 -2.03
N PRO A 222 -25.59 31.45 -1.00
CA PRO A 222 -24.26 31.08 -0.56
C PRO A 222 -23.54 30.28 -1.66
N LEU A 223 -22.42 30.81 -2.15
CA LEU A 223 -21.59 30.19 -3.18
C LEU A 223 -20.13 30.15 -2.74
N TRP A 224 -19.47 29.04 -3.05
CA TRP A 224 -18.04 28.84 -2.84
C TRP A 224 -17.31 28.93 -4.17
N THR A 225 -16.03 29.27 -4.14
CA THR A 225 -15.19 29.23 -5.34
C THR A 225 -14.39 27.94 -5.40
N GLY A 226 -14.02 27.49 -6.60
CA GLY A 226 -13.11 26.35 -6.72
C GLY A 226 -11.72 26.61 -6.13
N LYS A 227 -11.31 27.88 -5.97
CA LYS A 227 -10.09 28.24 -5.24
C LYS A 227 -10.18 27.88 -3.75
N GLN A 228 -11.35 28.06 -3.12
CA GLN A 228 -11.55 27.67 -1.72
C GLN A 228 -11.45 26.15 -1.53
N VAL A 229 -11.85 25.36 -2.53
CA VAL A 229 -11.65 23.90 -2.49
C VAL A 229 -10.15 23.58 -2.41
N VAL A 230 -9.34 24.20 -3.26
CA VAL A 230 -7.88 24.00 -3.27
C VAL A 230 -7.25 24.51 -1.97
N SER A 231 -7.66 25.69 -1.48
CA SER A 231 -7.16 26.27 -0.23
C SER A 231 -7.36 25.34 0.96
N ILE A 232 -8.56 24.78 1.14
CA ILE A 232 -8.81 23.81 2.23
C ILE A 232 -7.90 22.60 2.12
N LEU A 233 -7.75 22.03 0.91
CA LEU A 233 -6.91 20.85 0.70
C LEU A 233 -5.44 21.14 1.02
N CYS A 234 -4.95 22.36 0.74
CA CYS A 234 -3.60 22.79 1.11
C CYS A 234 -3.45 23.04 2.61
N VAL A 235 -4.41 23.71 3.26
CA VAL A 235 -4.35 24.06 4.68
C VAL A 235 -4.55 22.85 5.59
N ALA A 236 -5.39 21.89 5.19
CA ALA A 236 -5.59 20.61 5.90
C ALA A 236 -4.31 19.77 5.98
N LYS A 237 -3.26 20.10 5.22
CA LYS A 237 -1.96 19.45 5.23
C LYS A 237 -0.98 20.03 6.28
N ILE A 238 -1.30 21.19 6.86
CA ILE A 238 -0.39 21.98 7.74
C ILE A 238 -0.72 21.80 9.24
N LYS A 239 -1.81 21.09 9.57
CA LYS A 239 -2.13 20.69 10.95
C LYS A 239 -1.93 19.19 11.12
#